data_AF-A0A7J4R3N1-F1
#
_entry.id   AF-A0A7J4R3N1-F1
#
_cell.length_a   1.000
_cell.length_b   1.000
_cell.length_c   1.000
_cell.angle_alpha   90.00
_cell.angle_beta   90.00
_cell.angle_gamma   90.00
#
_symmetry.space_group_name_H-M   'P 1'
#
loop_
_entity.id
_entity.type
_entity.pdbx_description
1 polymer ?
#
loop_
_entity_poly.entity_id
_entity_poly.type
_entity_poly.pdbx_seq_one_letter_code
_entity_poly.pdbx_strand_id
1 'polypeptide(L)'
;MQPNTSLADAIGLIGYATDDNGIGGVLKSRVVDFRVDEIATTITLNPKGRFTVAKITLTNWETNRFCNNLAKKLSISRNRIFFAGTKDKRAVTSQIFVIDAPQFKVAEIEIPDVVIEVLGRTHQKIGFGNHRGNRFTIVVRGCAHQDGTA
;
A
#
# COMPACT_ATOMS: atom_id res chain seq x y z
N MET A 1 23.15 17.27 -33.61
CA MET A 1 21.88 16.56 -33.37
C MET A 1 22.10 15.75 -32.09
N GLN A 2 21.54 16.18 -30.97
CA GLN A 2 21.65 15.43 -29.71
C GLN A 2 20.91 14.09 -29.90
N PRO A 3 21.45 12.94 -29.48
CA PRO A 3 20.70 11.70 -29.57
C PRO A 3 19.47 11.83 -28.68
N ASN A 4 18.31 11.46 -29.20
CA ASN A 4 17.05 11.33 -28.46
C ASN A 4 17.17 10.18 -27.45
N THR A 5 18.03 10.33 -26.45
CA THR A 5 18.16 9.37 -25.35
C THR A 5 16.93 9.54 -24.50
N SER A 6 16.06 8.53 -24.46
CA SER A 6 14.89 8.59 -23.60
C SER A 6 15.33 8.69 -22.13
N LEU A 7 14.47 9.20 -21.25
CA LEU A 7 14.78 9.25 -19.81
C LEU A 7 15.11 7.85 -19.26
N ALA A 8 14.52 6.79 -19.85
CA ALA A 8 14.78 5.40 -19.50
C ALA A 8 16.22 4.99 -19.86
N ASP A 9 16.70 5.37 -21.05
CA ASP A 9 18.08 5.10 -21.48
C ASP A 9 19.09 5.82 -20.57
N ALA A 10 18.78 7.04 -20.15
CA ALA A 10 19.63 7.82 -19.24
C ALA A 10 19.80 7.16 -17.86
N ILE A 11 18.86 6.31 -17.44
CA ILE A 11 18.94 5.52 -16.21
C ILE A 11 19.34 4.05 -16.46
N GLY A 12 19.80 3.71 -17.67
CA GLY A 12 20.29 2.38 -18.03
C GLY A 12 19.22 1.34 -18.37
N LEU A 13 17.96 1.76 -18.56
CA LEU A 13 16.87 0.88 -19.02
C LEU A 13 16.86 0.84 -20.56
N ILE A 14 17.79 0.06 -21.12
CA ILE A 14 18.13 0.06 -22.56
C ILE A 14 17.37 -0.98 -23.40
N GLY A 15 16.40 -1.70 -22.83
CA GLY A 15 15.70 -2.76 -23.54
C GLY A 15 14.45 -3.29 -22.84
N TYR A 16 13.71 -4.13 -23.54
CA TYR A 16 12.49 -4.78 -23.06
C TYR A 16 12.69 -6.29 -22.96
N ALA A 17 11.89 -6.96 -22.13
CA ALA A 17 11.91 -8.42 -21.99
C ALA A 17 11.12 -9.14 -23.10
N THR A 18 10.33 -8.41 -23.89
CA THR A 18 9.45 -8.90 -24.94
C THR A 18 9.55 -8.00 -26.16
N ASP A 19 9.38 -8.58 -27.35
CA ASP A 19 9.41 -7.86 -28.63
C ASP A 19 8.03 -7.32 -29.07
N ASP A 20 6.98 -7.60 -28.29
CA ASP A 20 5.62 -7.14 -28.57
C ASP A 20 5.47 -5.62 -28.47
N ASN A 21 4.58 -5.07 -29.30
CA ASN A 21 4.21 -3.66 -29.24
C ASN A 21 3.51 -3.34 -27.91
N GLY A 22 3.85 -2.20 -27.32
CA GLY A 22 3.19 -1.71 -26.11
C GLY A 22 1.71 -1.38 -26.34
N ILE A 23 0.88 -1.64 -25.32
CA ILE A 23 -0.58 -1.41 -25.35
C ILE A 23 -0.99 0.08 -25.19
N GLY A 24 -0.01 0.96 -25.02
CA GLY A 24 -0.24 2.38 -24.72
C GLY A 24 -0.99 2.59 -23.39
N GLY A 25 -1.87 3.60 -23.37
CA GLY A 25 -2.74 3.91 -22.23
C GLY A 25 -2.07 4.69 -21.09
N VAL A 26 -2.87 4.99 -20.06
CA VAL A 26 -2.48 5.82 -18.91
C VAL A 26 -2.71 5.06 -17.61
N LEU A 27 -1.66 4.97 -16.79
CA LEU A 27 -1.70 4.42 -15.44
C LEU A 27 -2.13 5.48 -14.42
N LYS A 28 -2.71 5.02 -13.29
CA LYS A 28 -3.13 5.88 -12.16
C LYS A 28 -4.04 7.05 -12.58
N SER A 29 -4.82 6.87 -13.64
CA SER A 29 -5.82 7.84 -14.12
C SER A 29 -6.77 8.21 -12.98
N ARG A 30 -7.32 7.20 -12.29
CA ARG A 30 -8.04 7.33 -11.02
C ARG A 30 -7.24 6.66 -9.90
N VAL A 31 -7.44 7.09 -8.65
CA VAL A 31 -6.79 6.47 -7.48
C VAL A 31 -7.13 4.98 -7.36
N VAL A 32 -8.39 4.62 -7.66
CA VAL A 32 -8.90 3.25 -7.59
C VAL A 32 -8.35 2.32 -8.67
N ASP A 33 -7.75 2.88 -9.73
CA ASP A 33 -7.15 2.10 -10.83
C ASP A 33 -5.83 1.45 -10.42
N PHE A 34 -5.30 1.81 -9.25
CA PHE A 34 -4.06 1.26 -8.73
C PHE A 34 -4.31 0.76 -7.32
N ARG A 35 -4.46 -0.55 -7.17
CA ARG A 35 -4.68 -1.20 -5.88
C ARG A 35 -3.49 -2.04 -5.49
N VAL A 36 -3.11 -1.95 -4.22
CA VAL A 36 -1.98 -2.70 -3.67
C VAL A 36 -2.44 -3.40 -2.40
N ASP A 37 -2.52 -4.72 -2.45
CA ASP A 37 -2.81 -5.54 -1.28
C ASP A 37 -1.52 -6.19 -0.79
N GLU A 38 -1.15 -5.94 0.46
CA GLU A 38 0.02 -6.53 1.08
C GLU A 38 -0.17 -8.03 1.29
N ILE A 39 0.80 -8.82 0.81
CA ILE A 39 0.90 -10.24 1.14
C ILE A 39 1.75 -10.34 2.41
N ALA A 40 1.10 -10.22 3.56
CA ALA A 40 1.77 -10.23 4.86
C ALA A 40 2.39 -11.59 5.19
N THR A 41 3.44 -11.58 5.99
CA THR A 41 3.92 -12.79 6.68
C THR A 41 2.86 -13.22 7.71
N THR A 42 2.75 -14.52 7.98
CA THR A 42 1.80 -15.05 8.98
C THR A 42 2.05 -14.42 10.34
N ILE A 43 1.02 -13.81 10.93
CA ILE A 43 1.04 -13.27 12.29
C ILE A 43 0.25 -14.20 13.20
N THR A 44 0.86 -14.61 14.29
CA THR A 44 0.18 -15.46 15.27
C THR A 44 -0.73 -14.60 16.14
N LEU A 45 -2.04 -14.87 16.07
CA LEU A 45 -3.03 -14.21 16.92
C LEU A 45 -3.09 -14.87 18.30
N ASN A 46 -3.20 -14.05 19.34
CA ASN A 46 -3.37 -14.47 20.72
C ASN A 46 -4.27 -13.43 21.42
N PRO A 47 -5.46 -13.80 21.94
CA PRO A 47 -6.36 -12.89 22.64
C PRO A 47 -5.72 -12.14 23.82
N LYS A 48 -4.74 -12.75 24.51
CA LYS A 48 -3.98 -12.13 25.61
C LYS A 48 -2.80 -11.29 25.13
N GLY A 49 -2.64 -11.17 23.81
CA GLY A 49 -1.63 -10.35 23.15
C GLY A 49 -1.65 -8.90 23.64
N ARG A 50 -0.49 -8.23 23.64
CA ARG A 50 -0.35 -6.82 24.00
C ARG A 50 -0.76 -5.87 22.89
N PHE A 51 -0.53 -6.26 21.64
CA PHE A 51 -0.76 -5.42 20.47
C PHE A 51 -2.05 -5.80 19.76
N THR A 52 -2.67 -4.83 19.11
CA THR A 52 -3.82 -5.03 18.22
C THR A 52 -3.33 -5.14 16.80
N VAL A 53 -3.76 -6.19 16.10
CA VAL A 53 -3.50 -6.40 14.68
C VAL A 53 -4.71 -5.88 13.91
N ALA A 54 -4.48 -4.97 12.96
CA ALA A 54 -5.52 -4.45 12.09
C ALA A 54 -5.07 -4.48 10.64
N LYS A 55 -5.97 -4.88 9.74
CA LYS A 55 -5.82 -4.65 8.31
C LYS A 55 -6.39 -3.27 8.02
N ILE A 56 -5.56 -2.40 7.45
CA ILE A 56 -5.93 -1.02 7.20
C ILE A 56 -5.89 -0.76 5.70
N THR A 57 -7.03 -0.34 5.15
CA THR A 57 -7.14 0.12 3.77
C THR A 57 -7.12 1.63 3.74
N LEU A 58 -6.20 2.17 2.95
CA LEU A 58 -5.94 3.59 2.79
C LEU A 58 -6.22 3.99 1.34
N THR A 59 -7.07 5.00 1.13
CA THR A 59 -7.35 5.53 -0.22
C THR A 59 -6.73 6.91 -0.36
N ASN A 60 -5.75 7.07 -1.25
CA ASN A 60 -5.04 8.34 -1.50
C ASN A 60 -4.26 8.90 -0.28
N TRP A 61 -3.75 8.03 0.60
CA TRP A 61 -3.05 8.42 1.82
C TRP A 61 -1.57 8.07 1.78
N GLU A 62 -0.73 8.92 2.37
CA GLU A 62 0.65 8.58 2.68
C GLU A 62 0.70 7.90 4.07
N THR A 63 1.41 6.77 4.16
CA THR A 63 1.42 5.90 5.34
C THR A 63 1.84 6.62 6.62
N ASN A 64 2.85 7.49 6.59
CA ASN A 64 3.30 8.21 7.78
C ASN A 64 2.29 9.29 8.22
N ARG A 65 1.67 10.00 7.29
CA ARG A 65 0.58 10.95 7.56
C ARG A 65 -0.60 10.25 8.23
N PHE A 66 -0.96 9.05 7.75
CA PHE A 66 -1.96 8.22 8.40
C PHE A 66 -1.54 7.84 9.83
N CYS A 67 -0.34 7.28 10.00
CA CYS A 67 0.14 6.88 11.33
C CYS A 67 0.19 8.04 12.34
N ASN A 68 0.56 9.25 11.89
CA ASN A 68 0.56 10.44 12.74
C ASN A 68 -0.85 10.83 13.18
N ASN A 69 -1.85 10.73 12.29
CA ASN A 69 -3.25 10.97 12.64
C ASN A 69 -3.78 9.90 13.60
N LEU A 70 -3.49 8.62 13.32
CA LEU A 70 -3.88 7.51 14.16
C LEU A 70 -3.29 7.64 15.58
N ALA A 71 -2.00 7.96 15.68
CA ALA A 71 -1.31 8.17 16.95
C ALA A 71 -1.97 9.26 17.81
N LYS A 72 -2.31 10.40 17.17
CA LYS A 72 -3.01 11.51 17.83
C LYS A 72 -4.39 11.09 18.34
N LYS A 73 -5.20 10.42 17.52
CA LYS A 73 -6.54 9.97 17.91
C LYS A 73 -6.52 8.92 19.03
N LEU A 74 -5.49 8.08 19.07
CA LEU A 74 -5.31 7.06 20.11
C LEU A 74 -4.60 7.59 21.36
N SER A 75 -4.11 8.84 21.36
CA SER A 75 -3.27 9.42 22.42
C SER A 75 -2.05 8.55 22.76
N ILE A 76 -1.38 8.02 21.74
CA ILE A 76 -0.15 7.22 21.86
C ILE A 76 0.99 7.84 21.05
N SER A 77 2.23 7.47 21.39
CA SER A 77 3.38 7.82 20.55
C SER A 77 3.31 7.14 19.18
N ARG A 78 3.72 7.85 18.12
CA ARG A 78 3.86 7.33 16.75
C ARG A 78 4.72 6.06 16.66
N ASN A 79 5.70 5.91 17.56
CA ASN A 79 6.60 4.76 17.63
C ASN A 79 5.91 3.48 18.14
N ARG A 80 4.65 3.58 18.57
CA ARG A 80 3.80 2.46 19.01
C ARG A 80 2.93 1.88 17.88
N ILE A 81 3.13 2.33 16.65
CA ILE A 81 2.45 1.85 15.44
C ILE A 81 3.49 1.23 14.51
N PHE A 82 3.34 -0.06 14.24
CA PHE A 82 4.27 -0.90 13.51
C PHE A 82 3.64 -1.38 12.19
N PHE A 83 4.40 -1.40 11.10
CA PHE A 83 3.99 -1.89 9.78
C PHE A 83 5.22 -2.32 8.97
N ALA A 84 5.03 -3.16 7.94
CA ALA A 84 6.13 -3.78 7.19
C ALA A 84 6.78 -2.85 6.14
N GLY A 85 6.05 -1.87 5.63
CA GLY A 85 6.59 -0.89 4.68
C GLY A 85 5.55 0.14 4.28
N THR A 86 6.01 1.20 3.63
CA THR A 86 5.12 2.17 2.97
C THR A 86 4.61 1.61 1.64
N LYS A 87 3.50 2.17 1.17
CA LYS A 87 2.91 1.85 -0.14
C LYS A 87 2.63 3.15 -0.89
N ASP A 88 2.30 3.05 -2.17
CA ASP A 88 1.99 4.20 -3.02
C ASP A 88 0.91 5.10 -2.41
N LYS A 89 1.20 6.40 -2.30
CA LYS A 89 0.19 7.39 -1.86
C LYS A 89 -1.01 7.42 -2.80
N ARG A 90 -0.77 7.52 -4.12
CA ARG A 90 -1.83 7.66 -5.13
C ARG A 90 -2.34 6.28 -5.56
N ALA A 91 -2.97 5.59 -4.62
CA ALA A 91 -3.50 4.23 -4.77
C ALA A 91 -4.56 3.93 -3.71
N VAL A 92 -5.23 2.79 -3.85
CA VAL A 92 -5.93 2.12 -2.74
C VAL A 92 -5.01 1.04 -2.20
N THR A 93 -4.53 1.18 -0.97
CA THR A 93 -3.54 0.27 -0.40
C THR A 93 -4.09 -0.41 0.85
N SER A 94 -4.01 -1.73 0.92
CA SER A 94 -4.38 -2.50 2.11
C SER A 94 -3.14 -3.17 2.68
N GLN A 95 -2.84 -2.94 3.96
CA GLN A 95 -1.69 -3.54 4.63
C GLN A 95 -1.95 -3.83 6.11
N ILE A 96 -1.11 -4.65 6.73
CA ILE A 96 -1.24 -4.97 8.15
C ILE A 96 -0.49 -3.94 9.01
N PHE A 97 -1.17 -3.50 10.06
CA PHE A 97 -0.61 -2.71 11.14
C PHE A 97 -0.69 -3.48 12.45
N VAL A 98 0.35 -3.33 13.27
CA VAL A 98 0.36 -3.74 14.66
C VAL A 98 0.45 -2.50 15.53
N ILE A 99 -0.53 -2.32 16.40
CA ILE A 99 -0.73 -1.09 17.16
C ILE A 99 -0.71 -1.44 18.65
N ASP A 100 0.13 -0.76 19.42
CA ASP A 100 0.19 -0.91 20.87
C ASP A 100 -0.90 -0.07 21.56
N ALA A 101 -2.15 -0.42 21.28
CA ALA A 101 -3.37 0.13 21.87
C ALA A 101 -4.43 -0.97 22.05
N PRO A 102 -5.42 -0.80 22.94
CA PRO A 102 -6.53 -1.74 23.09
C PRO A 102 -7.37 -1.87 21.81
N GLN A 103 -7.92 -3.07 21.56
CA GLN A 103 -8.69 -3.36 20.34
C GLN A 103 -9.93 -2.47 20.19
N PHE A 104 -10.69 -2.23 21.26
CA PHE A 104 -11.87 -1.37 21.22
C PHE A 104 -11.54 0.06 20.78
N LYS A 105 -10.46 0.65 21.32
CA LYS A 105 -9.99 1.99 20.93
C LYS A 105 -9.61 2.08 19.46
N VAL A 106 -9.02 1.02 18.90
CA VAL A 106 -8.64 0.99 17.48
C VAL A 106 -9.88 0.84 16.59
N ALA A 107 -10.87 0.06 17.01
CA ALA A 107 -12.12 -0.16 16.28
C ALA A 107 -13.02 1.09 16.23
N GLU A 108 -12.95 1.95 17.25
CA GLU A 108 -13.70 3.22 17.32
C GLU A 108 -13.09 4.35 16.45
N ILE A 109 -11.91 4.15 15.86
CA ILE A 109 -11.26 5.19 15.06
C ILE A 109 -11.94 5.33 13.69
N GLU A 110 -12.52 6.51 13.47
CA GLU A 110 -13.01 6.93 12.16
C GLU A 110 -12.10 8.01 11.56
N ILE A 111 -11.64 7.76 10.33
CA ILE A 111 -10.85 8.70 9.52
C ILE A 111 -11.38 8.62 8.08
N PRO A 112 -11.65 9.76 7.41
CA PRO A 112 -12.07 9.75 6.00
C PRO A 112 -11.09 9.01 5.10
N ASP A 113 -11.62 8.26 4.12
CA ASP A 113 -10.85 7.49 3.15
C ASP A 113 -9.96 6.38 3.75
N VAL A 114 -10.27 5.97 4.98
CA VAL A 114 -9.59 4.90 5.70
C VAL A 114 -10.60 3.87 6.19
N VAL A 115 -10.30 2.58 5.99
CA VAL A 115 -11.04 1.46 6.57
C VAL A 115 -10.11 0.70 7.50
N ILE A 116 -10.52 0.51 8.76
CA ILE A 116 -9.77 -0.23 9.77
C ILE A 116 -10.55 -1.51 10.11
N GLU A 117 -9.99 -2.65 9.76
CA GLU A 117 -10.54 -3.97 10.10
C GLU A 117 -9.66 -4.60 11.17
N VAL A 118 -10.16 -4.71 12.41
CA VAL A 118 -9.40 -5.33 13.49
C VAL A 118 -9.46 -6.85 13.38
N LEU A 119 -8.30 -7.48 13.22
CA LEU A 119 -8.18 -8.93 13.07
C LEU A 119 -8.04 -9.66 14.42
N GLY A 120 -7.52 -8.96 15.44
CA GLY A 120 -7.37 -9.51 16.78
C GLY A 120 -6.16 -8.95 17.52
N ARG A 121 -5.59 -9.77 18.41
CA ARG A 121 -4.51 -9.41 19.32
C ARG A 121 -3.26 -10.25 19.06
N THR A 122 -2.06 -9.74 19.36
CA THR A 122 -0.81 -10.50 19.24
C THR A 122 0.26 -10.03 20.24
N HIS A 123 1.28 -10.87 20.48
CA HIS A 123 2.52 -10.48 21.16
C HIS A 123 3.64 -10.09 20.18
N GLN A 124 3.46 -10.34 18.88
CA GLN A 124 4.45 -10.08 17.85
C GLN A 124 4.40 -8.61 17.41
N LYS A 125 5.57 -8.00 17.22
CA LYS A 125 5.69 -6.74 16.48
C LYS A 125 6.01 -7.05 15.01
N ILE A 126 5.68 -6.13 14.12
CA ILE A 126 6.10 -6.18 12.72
C ILE A 126 7.24 -5.19 12.52
N GLY A 127 8.33 -5.64 11.91
CA GLY A 127 9.44 -4.78 11.49
C GLY A 127 9.35 -4.45 9.99
N PHE A 128 10.15 -3.47 9.55
CA PHE A 128 10.31 -3.18 8.13
C PHE A 128 10.79 -4.41 7.35
N GLY A 129 10.24 -4.61 6.16
CA GLY A 129 10.55 -5.74 5.29
C GLY A 129 9.77 -7.03 5.60
N ASN A 130 8.96 -7.06 6.66
CA ASN A 130 8.23 -8.26 7.07
C ASN A 130 6.92 -8.49 6.29
N HIS A 131 7.02 -8.52 4.96
CA HIS A 131 5.97 -8.89 4.03
C HIS A 131 6.56 -9.77 2.92
N ARG A 132 5.77 -10.69 2.37
CA ARG A 132 6.22 -11.59 1.29
C ARG A 132 6.22 -10.91 -0.07
N GLY A 133 5.45 -9.85 -0.22
CA GLY A 133 5.30 -9.11 -1.46
C GLY A 133 4.00 -8.32 -1.50
N ASN A 134 3.63 -7.86 -2.68
CA ASN A 134 2.44 -7.05 -2.90
C ASN A 134 1.66 -7.62 -4.08
N ARG A 135 0.34 -7.75 -3.92
CA ARG A 135 -0.58 -8.07 -5.00
C ARG A 135 -1.08 -6.76 -5.59
N PHE A 136 -0.77 -6.55 -6.86
CA PHE A 136 -1.22 -5.39 -7.60
C PHE A 136 -2.47 -5.72 -8.41
N THR A 137 -3.46 -4.84 -8.36
CA THR A 137 -4.55 -4.80 -9.34
C THR A 137 -4.49 -3.45 -10.02
N ILE A 138 -4.14 -3.44 -11.31
CA ILE A 138 -3.87 -2.22 -12.07
C ILE A 138 -4.83 -2.17 -13.26
N VAL A 139 -5.51 -1.04 -13.43
CA VAL A 139 -6.32 -0.73 -14.60
C VAL A 139 -5.55 0.27 -15.46
N VAL A 140 -5.19 -0.15 -16.68
CA VAL A 140 -4.66 0.75 -17.70
C VAL A 140 -5.84 1.29 -18.50
N ARG A 141 -5.94 2.62 -18.64
CA ARG A 141 -7.07 3.25 -19.34
C ARG A 141 -6.63 3.84 -20.68
N GLY A 142 -7.49 3.74 -21.68
CA GLY A 142 -7.22 4.27 -23.02
C GLY A 142 -6.20 3.43 -23.80
N CYS A 143 -6.16 2.13 -23.55
CA CYS A 143 -5.40 1.20 -24.39
C CYS A 143 -6.08 1.09 -25.75
N ALA A 144 -5.29 1.09 -26.81
CA ALA A 144 -5.74 0.86 -28.17
C ALA A 144 -4.60 0.23 -28.97
N HIS A 145 -4.95 -0.58 -29.96
CA HIS A 145 -3.99 -1.03 -30.95
C HIS A 145 -3.54 0.15 -31.83
N GLN A 146 -2.38 0.02 -32.48
CA GLN A 146 -1.84 1.08 -33.35
C GLN A 146 -2.76 1.43 -34.52
N ASP A 147 -3.61 0.50 -34.95
CA ASP A 147 -4.63 0.68 -35.99
C ASP A 147 -5.94 1.30 -35.46
N GLY A 148 -6.00 1.65 -34.17
CA GLY A 148 -7.16 2.23 -33.52
C GLY A 148 -8.25 1.23 -33.14
N THR A 149 -8.02 -0.07 -33.33
CA THR A 149 -8.92 -1.11 -32.82
C THR A 149 -8.79 -1.26 -31.30
N ALA A 150 -9.88 -1.67 -30.66
CA ALA A 150 -9.98 -1.85 -29.21
C ALA A 150 -9.60 -3.28 -28.80
#